data_AF-A0A7Y6UGD5-F1
#
_entry.id   AF-A0A7Y6UGD5-F1
#
_cell.length_a   1.000
_cell.length_b   1.000
_cell.length_c   1.000
_cell.angle_alpha   90.00
_cell.angle_beta   90.00
_cell.angle_gamma   90.00
#
_symmetry.space_group_name_H-M   'P 1'
#
loop_
_entity.id
_entity.type
_entity.pdbx_description
1 polymer ?
#
loop_
_entity_poly.entity_id
_entity_poly.type
_entity_poly.pdbx_seq_one_letter_code
_entity_poly.pdbx_strand_id
1 'polypeptide(L)'
;MIERAEQLRRSGKADDAVAVLAQAMADGDTSPAVHAYLALALLDAGHTKAAIATLIGALLDAAPMDGHEEELGEIQRRLLENSQA
;
A
#
# COMPACT_ATOMS: atom_id res chain seq x y z
N MET A 1 -12.47 -5.54 8.64
CA MET A 1 -11.67 -5.56 7.39
C MET A 1 -10.20 -5.82 7.69
N ILE A 2 -9.53 -4.95 8.46
CA ILE A 2 -8.12 -5.14 8.88
C ILE A 2 -7.87 -6.51 9.54
N GLU A 3 -8.68 -6.89 10.52
CA GLU A 3 -8.54 -8.19 11.20
C GLU A 3 -8.62 -9.38 10.23
N ARG A 4 -9.50 -9.30 9.22
CA ARG A 4 -9.64 -10.31 8.17
C ARG A 4 -8.38 -10.36 7.30
N ALA A 5 -7.88 -9.21 6.87
CA ALA A 5 -6.67 -9.13 6.06
C ALA A 5 -5.45 -9.66 6.81
N GLU A 6 -5.35 -9.37 8.11
CA GLU A 6 -4.30 -9.90 8.97
C GLU A 6 -4.37 -11.42 9.14
N GLN A 7 -5.58 -11.98 9.32
CA GLN A 7 -5.76 -13.42 9.37
C GLN A 7 -5.34 -14.10 8.05
N LEU A 8 -5.69 -13.51 6.90
CA LEU A 8 -5.31 -13.98 5.58
C LEU A 8 -3.79 -13.98 5.40
N ARG A 9 -3.11 -12.87 5.72
CA ARG A 9 -1.64 -12.77 5.72
C ARG A 9 -0.99 -13.87 6.55
N ARG A 10 -1.39 -14.01 7.82
CA ARG A 10 -0.83 -15.01 8.75
C ARG A 10 -1.07 -16.45 8.29
N SER A 11 -2.09 -16.68 7.48
CA SER A 11 -2.40 -17.99 6.89
C SER A 11 -1.68 -18.24 5.55
N GLY A 12 -0.75 -17.36 5.14
CA GLY A 12 -0.02 -17.46 3.88
C GLY A 12 -0.82 -17.01 2.66
N LYS A 13 -2.00 -16.42 2.84
CA LYS A 13 -2.87 -15.91 1.77
C LYS A 13 -2.69 -14.40 1.60
N ALA A 14 -1.45 -14.00 1.33
CA ALA A 14 -1.08 -12.59 1.25
C ALA A 14 -1.82 -11.86 0.12
N ASP A 15 -2.00 -12.49 -1.05
CA ASP A 15 -2.75 -11.90 -2.17
C ASP A 15 -4.22 -11.62 -1.85
N ASP A 16 -4.88 -12.54 -1.13
CA ASP A 16 -6.25 -12.34 -0.66
C ASP A 16 -6.34 -11.17 0.33
N ALA A 17 -5.33 -11.00 1.17
CA ALA A 17 -5.25 -9.87 2.09
C ALA A 17 -5.08 -8.54 1.34
N VAL A 18 -4.23 -8.51 0.29
CA VAL A 18 -4.08 -7.37 -0.61
C VAL A 18 -5.42 -7.00 -1.24
N ALA A 19 -6.16 -7.98 -1.78
CA ALA A 19 -7.46 -7.72 -2.42
C ALA A 19 -8.48 -7.09 -1.45
N VAL A 20 -8.57 -7.59 -0.21
CA VAL A 20 -9.48 -7.04 0.81
C VAL A 20 -9.14 -5.60 1.16
N LEU A 21 -7.85 -5.28 1.31
CA LEU A 21 -7.38 -3.95 1.69
C LEU A 21 -7.45 -2.96 0.51
N ALA A 22 -7.14 -3.40 -0.70
CA ALA A 22 -7.29 -2.60 -1.91
C ALA A 22 -8.75 -2.23 -2.17
N GLN A 23 -9.69 -3.15 -1.92
CA GLN A 23 -11.11 -2.84 -2.00
C GLN A 23 -11.53 -1.80 -0.96
N ALA A 24 -11.02 -1.87 0.27
CA ALA A 24 -11.33 -0.87 1.29
C ALA A 24 -10.85 0.54 0.87
N MET A 25 -9.66 0.64 0.27
CA MET A 25 -9.20 1.91 -0.30
C MET A 25 -10.09 2.39 -1.45
N ALA A 26 -10.52 1.49 -2.33
CA ALA A 26 -11.46 1.82 -3.42
C ALA A 26 -12.82 2.30 -2.90
N ASP A 27 -13.23 1.82 -1.72
CA ASP A 27 -14.44 2.26 -1.01
C ASP A 27 -14.23 3.57 -0.22
N GLY A 28 -13.02 4.15 -0.27
CA GLY A 28 -12.68 5.45 0.31
C GLY A 28 -12.03 5.40 1.70
N ASP A 29 -11.72 4.22 2.24
CA ASP A 29 -10.96 4.10 3.49
C ASP A 29 -9.46 4.31 3.22
N THR A 30 -9.03 5.56 3.27
CA THR A 30 -7.63 5.99 3.15
C THR A 30 -6.98 6.20 4.52
N SER A 31 -7.48 5.53 5.57
CA SER A 31 -6.90 5.68 6.90
C SER A 31 -5.46 5.16 6.94
N PRO A 32 -4.58 5.75 7.77
CA PRO A 32 -3.18 5.30 7.87
C PRO A 32 -3.03 3.80 8.19
N ALA A 33 -4.01 3.23 8.90
CA ALA A 33 -4.04 1.81 9.19
C ALA A 33 -4.20 0.97 7.92
N VAL A 34 -5.12 1.31 7.01
CA VAL A 34 -5.31 0.56 5.75
C VAL A 34 -4.05 0.60 4.90
N HIS A 35 -3.41 1.76 4.77
CA HIS A 35 -2.14 1.87 4.05
C HIS A 35 -1.04 0.99 4.66
N ALA A 36 -0.89 1.00 5.99
CA ALA A 36 0.12 0.20 6.68
C ALA A 36 -0.12 -1.31 6.49
N TYR A 37 -1.36 -1.76 6.68
CA TYR A 37 -1.71 -3.18 6.52
C TYR A 37 -1.63 -3.63 5.05
N LEU A 38 -1.94 -2.75 4.09
CA LEU A 38 -1.80 -3.05 2.66
C LEU A 38 -0.33 -3.19 2.29
N ALA A 39 0.53 -2.28 2.74
CA ALA A 39 1.96 -2.37 2.51
C ALA A 39 2.56 -3.67 3.08
N LEU A 40 2.14 -4.08 4.28
CA LEU A 40 2.55 -5.36 4.86
C LEU A 40 2.04 -6.57 4.07
N ALA A 41 0.79 -6.54 3.59
CA ALA A 41 0.25 -7.62 2.76
C ALA A 41 0.98 -7.73 1.42
N LEU A 42 1.29 -6.61 0.79
CA LEU A 42 2.08 -6.55 -0.44
C LEU A 42 3.48 -7.09 -0.23
N LEU A 43 4.12 -6.78 0.91
CA LEU A 43 5.45 -7.32 1.24
C LEU A 43 5.41 -8.84 1.41
N ASP A 44 4.42 -9.37 2.15
CA ASP A 44 4.27 -10.82 2.36
C ASP A 44 3.92 -11.56 1.04
N ALA A 45 3.28 -10.89 0.08
CA ALA A 45 3.03 -11.37 -1.28
C ALA A 45 4.25 -11.25 -2.21
N GLY A 46 5.36 -10.66 -1.76
CA GLY A 46 6.57 -10.44 -2.56
C GLY A 46 6.53 -9.20 -3.46
N HIS A 47 5.48 -8.38 -3.37
CA HIS A 47 5.31 -7.14 -4.11
C HIS A 47 5.98 -5.94 -3.41
N THR A 48 7.26 -6.07 -3.08
CA THR A 48 8.03 -5.09 -2.28
C THR A 48 7.98 -3.67 -2.86
N LYS A 49 8.06 -3.52 -4.19
CA LYS A 49 7.99 -2.20 -4.83
C LYS A 49 6.62 -1.53 -4.63
N ALA A 50 5.54 -2.30 -4.78
CA ALA A 50 4.18 -1.80 -4.56
C ALA A 50 3.94 -1.46 -3.09
N ALA A 51 4.51 -2.24 -2.15
CA ALA A 51 4.46 -1.93 -0.72
C ALA A 51 5.07 -0.56 -0.41
N ILE A 52 6.27 -0.28 -0.95
CA ILE A 52 6.94 1.01 -0.77
C ILE A 52 6.13 2.15 -1.41
N ALA A 53 5.64 1.95 -2.63
CA ALA A 53 4.81 2.95 -3.30
C ALA A 53 3.53 3.29 -2.51
N THR A 54 2.93 2.29 -1.87
CA THR A 54 1.73 2.47 -1.03
C THR A 54 2.01 3.38 0.18
N LEU A 55 3.17 3.20 0.82
CA LEU A 55 3.58 4.03 1.97
C LEU A 55 3.94 5.45 1.54
N ILE A 56 4.59 5.62 0.38
CA ILE A 56 4.90 6.95 -0.16
C ILE A 56 3.61 7.72 -0.47
N GLY A 57 2.63 7.07 -1.10
CA GLY A 57 1.31 7.68 -1.33
C GLY A 57 0.64 8.13 -0.04
N ALA A 58 0.61 7.25 0.97
CA ALA A 58 0.05 7.58 2.28
C ALA A 58 0.75 8.78 2.94
N LEU A 59 2.07 8.88 2.78
CA LEU A 59 2.86 10.00 3.31
C LEU A 59 2.50 11.32 2.61
N LEU A 60 2.38 11.30 1.28
CA LEU A 60 2.00 12.47 0.48
C LEU A 60 0.57 12.94 0.80
N ASP A 61 -0.34 12.02 1.10
CA ASP A 61 -1.73 12.35 1.46
C ASP A 61 -1.85 12.89 2.90
N ALA A 62 -0.99 12.46 3.81
CA ALA A 62 -1.12 12.75 5.24
C ALA A 62 -0.59 14.13 5.65
N ALA A 63 0.42 14.66 4.97
CA ALA A 63 1.00 15.95 5.31
C ALA A 63 1.64 16.62 4.09
N PRO A 64 1.50 17.96 3.96
CA PRO A 64 2.32 18.71 3.02
C PRO A 64 3.79 18.51 3.39
N MET A 65 4.59 18.09 2.41
CA MET A 65 6.03 17.91 2.57
C MET A 65 6.73 19.11 1.96
N ASP A 66 7.56 19.80 2.75
CA ASP A 66 8.28 20.98 2.26
C ASP A 66 9.23 20.61 1.11
N GLY A 67 8.81 20.88 -0.12
CA GLY A 67 9.65 20.86 -1.33
C GLY A 67 10.07 19.49 -1.86
N HIS A 68 9.48 18.38 -1.38
CA HIS A 68 9.87 17.01 -1.79
C HIS A 68 8.72 16.17 -2.37
N GLU A 69 7.53 16.75 -2.52
CA GLU A 69 6.33 16.04 -2.99
C GLU A 69 6.46 15.53 -4.42
N GLU A 70 7.08 16.33 -5.29
CA GLU A 70 7.26 16.01 -6.71
C GLU A 70 8.21 14.81 -6.88
N GLU A 71 9.35 14.82 -6.18
CA GLU A 71 10.33 13.73 -6.24
C GLU A 71 9.77 12.44 -5.67
N LEU A 72 9.06 12.51 -4.54
CA LEU A 72 8.40 11.35 -3.94
C LEU A 72 7.29 10.79 -4.83
N GLY A 73 6.49 11.67 -5.46
CA GLY A 73 5.47 11.27 -6.42
C GLY A 73 6.05 10.58 -7.67
N GLU A 74 7.20 11.05 -8.16
CA GLU A 74 7.91 10.40 -9.26
C GLU A 74 8.45 9.02 -8.85
N ILE A 75 9.05 8.90 -7.67
CA ILE A 75 9.50 7.62 -7.11
C ILE A 75 8.31 6.65 -6.99
N GLN A 76 7.19 7.12 -6.45
CA GLN A 76 5.97 6.31 -6.31
C GLN A 76 5.49 5.78 -7.66
N ARG A 77 5.38 6.64 -8.67
CA ARG A 77 4.92 6.27 -10.02
C ARG A 77 5.84 5.22 -10.63
N ARG A 78 7.16 5.44 -10.59
CA ARG A 78 8.15 4.49 -11.12
C ARG A 78 8.10 3.14 -10.41
N LEU A 79 7.85 3.12 -9.10
CA LEU A 79 7.72 1.87 -8.35
C LEU A 79 6.47 1.08 -8.75
N LEU A 80 5.37 1.77 -9.09
CA LEU A 80 4.13 1.14 -9.55
C LEU A 80 4.23 0.65 -11.00
N GLU A 81 4.82 1.43 -11.90
CA GLU A 81 5.01 1.02 -13.30
C GLU A 81 5.88 -0.25 -13.40
N ASN A 82 6.93 -0.33 -12.57
CA ASN A 82 7.86 -1.45 -12.55
C ASN A 82 7.43 -2.61 -11.63
N SER A 83 6.20 -2.59 -11.11
CA SER A 83 5.60 -3.71 -10.35
C SER A 83 4.58 -4.51 -11.17
N GLN A 84 4.21 -4.04 -12.37
CA GLN A 84 3.27 -4.68 -13.30
C GLN A 84 3.95 -5.47 -14.44
N ALA A 85 5.29 -5.54 -14.44
CA ALA A 85 6.13 -6.21 -15.43
C ALA A 85 6.87 -7.41 -14.81
#